data_AF-A0A9P7N6I1-F1
#
_entry.id   AF-A0A9P7N6I1-F1
#
_cell.length_a   1.000
_cell.length_b   1.000
_cell.length_c   1.000
_cell.angle_alpha   90.00
_cell.angle_beta   90.00
_cell.angle_gamma   90.00
#
_symmetry.space_group_name_H-M   'P 1'
#
loop_
_entity.id
_entity.type
_entity.pdbx_description
1 polymer ?
#
loop_
_entity_poly.entity_id
_entity_poly.type
_entity_poly.pdbx_seq_one_letter_code
_entity_poly.pdbx_strand_id
1 'polypeptide(L)'
;MAVSLSDMDAHEQPSDEMRSEWKYFAKLDPSTLAQQEPRIDDPRRLLSENGFRQAGRIGREQVARAFAELDPALAGLAEADVPVIHHPLLP
;
A
#
# COMPACT_ATOMS: atom_id res chain seq x y z
N MET A 1 -11.76 -3.67 -20.62
CA MET A 1 -11.89 -2.20 -20.66
C MET A 1 -11.55 -1.70 -19.27
N ALA A 2 -10.73 -0.66 -19.13
CA ALA A 2 -10.47 -0.07 -17.81
C ALA A 2 -11.74 0.69 -17.39
N VAL A 3 -12.46 0.17 -16.40
CA VAL A 3 -13.61 0.85 -15.78
C VAL A 3 -13.03 1.98 -14.94
N SER A 4 -13.35 3.23 -15.27
CA SER A 4 -13.04 4.34 -14.37
C SER A 4 -13.78 4.09 -13.05
N LEU A 5 -13.13 4.23 -11.90
CA LEU A 5 -13.79 4.06 -10.58
C LEU A 5 -15.05 4.94 -10.45
N SER A 6 -15.09 6.06 -11.18
CA SER A 6 -16.21 6.99 -11.24
C SER A 6 -17.44 6.44 -11.98
N ASP A 7 -17.27 5.41 -12.81
CA ASP A 7 -18.33 4.79 -13.60
C ASP A 7 -18.92 3.54 -12.91
N MET A 8 -18.39 3.16 -11.75
CA MET A 8 -18.90 2.03 -10.96
C MET A 8 -20.16 2.43 -10.20
N ASP A 9 -21.30 1.82 -10.53
CA ASP A 9 -22.53 1.96 -9.77
C ASP A 9 -22.46 1.13 -8.48
N ALA A 10 -22.42 1.81 -7.33
CA ALA A 10 -22.37 1.17 -6.02
C ALA A 10 -23.64 0.36 -5.68
N HIS A 11 -24.74 0.53 -6.42
CA HIS A 11 -25.97 -0.23 -6.26
C HIS A 11 -26.02 -1.47 -7.16
N GLU A 12 -25.12 -1.59 -8.14
CA GLU A 12 -25.02 -2.77 -8.98
C GLU A 12 -24.53 -3.97 -8.16
N GLN A 13 -25.16 -5.13 -8.36
CA GLN A 13 -24.71 -6.35 -7.70
C GLN A 13 -23.41 -6.84 -8.35
N PRO A 14 -22.43 -7.32 -7.55
CA PRO A 14 -21.19 -7.85 -8.11
C PRO A 14 -21.47 -9.08 -8.99
N SER A 15 -20.79 -9.15 -10.13
CA SER A 15 -20.90 -10.28 -11.05
C SER A 15 -20.51 -11.60 -10.38
N ASP A 16 -20.90 -12.74 -10.98
CA ASP A 16 -20.48 -14.06 -10.49
C ASP A 16 -18.95 -14.21 -10.49
N GLU A 17 -18.26 -13.58 -11.45
CA GLU A 17 -16.80 -13.56 -11.54
C GLU A 17 -16.20 -12.79 -10.35
N MET A 18 -16.67 -11.58 -10.08
CA MET A 18 -16.20 -10.77 -8.92
C MET A 18 -16.46 -11.48 -7.60
N ARG A 19 -17.63 -12.11 -7.44
CA ARG A 19 -17.96 -12.89 -6.24
C ARG A 19 -17.06 -14.11 -6.08
N SER A 20 -16.67 -14.75 -7.18
CA SER A 20 -15.77 -15.91 -7.17
C SER A 20 -14.34 -15.49 -6.84
N GLU A 21 -13.86 -14.38 -7.40
CA GLU A 21 -12.55 -13.81 -7.10
C GLU A 21 -12.45 -13.38 -5.63
N TRP A 22 -13.46 -12.70 -5.10
CA TRP A 22 -13.52 -12.37 -3.67
C TRP A 22 -13.46 -13.62 -2.77
N LYS A 23 -14.23 -14.67 -3.11
CA LYS A 23 -14.23 -15.93 -2.36
C LYS A 23 -12.86 -16.62 -2.37
N TYR A 24 -12.11 -16.49 -3.46
CA TYR A 24 -10.74 -17.01 -3.53
C TYR A 24 -9.86 -16.28 -2.50
N PHE A 25 -9.81 -14.95 -2.55
CA PHE A 25 -8.99 -14.15 -1.63
C PHE A 25 -9.40 -14.32 -0.17
N ALA A 26 -10.71 -14.35 0.11
CA ALA A 26 -11.25 -14.50 1.47
C ALA A 26 -10.90 -15.85 2.14
N LYS A 27 -10.50 -16.86 1.36
CA LYS A 27 -10.11 -18.19 1.87
C LYS A 27 -8.61 -18.39 1.98
N LEU A 28 -7.80 -17.48 1.44
CA LEU A 28 -6.35 -17.57 1.54
C LEU A 28 -5.89 -17.33 2.97
N ASP A 29 -4.80 -18.00 3.35
CA ASP A 29 -4.13 -17.72 4.61
C ASP A 29 -3.54 -16.29 4.60
N PRO A 30 -3.58 -15.55 5.74
CA PRO A 30 -3.04 -14.19 5.80
C PRO A 30 -1.58 -14.08 5.36
N SER A 31 -0.74 -15.09 5.63
CA SER A 31 0.65 -15.09 5.19
C SER A 31 0.77 -15.26 3.67
N THR A 32 -0.07 -16.12 3.07
CA THR A 32 -0.17 -16.27 1.62
C THR A 32 -0.60 -14.96 0.96
N LEU A 33 -1.62 -14.29 1.51
CA LEU A 33 -2.07 -12.98 1.01
C LEU A 33 -0.94 -11.94 1.06
N ALA A 34 -0.23 -11.84 2.18
CA ALA A 34 0.78 -10.81 2.37
C ALA A 34 2.08 -11.06 1.58
N GLN A 35 2.47 -12.32 1.40
CA GLN A 35 3.79 -12.66 0.87
C GLN A 35 3.75 -13.19 -0.54
N GLN A 36 2.69 -13.92 -0.91
CA GLN A 36 2.68 -14.72 -2.13
C GLN A 36 1.77 -14.15 -3.21
N GLU A 37 0.79 -13.28 -2.88
CA GLU A 37 -0.09 -12.72 -3.90
C GLU A 37 0.47 -11.46 -4.58
N PRO A 38 0.79 -11.51 -5.89
CA PRO A 38 1.34 -10.36 -6.61
C PRO A 38 0.28 -9.33 -7.02
N ARG A 39 -1.01 -9.67 -6.89
CA ARG A 39 -2.13 -8.78 -7.23
C ARG A 39 -2.45 -7.76 -6.13
N ILE A 40 -1.82 -7.90 -4.96
CA ILE A 40 -2.01 -7.00 -3.82
C ILE A 40 -0.82 -6.06 -3.77
N ASP A 41 -1.07 -4.77 -3.94
CA ASP A 41 -0.05 -3.75 -3.83
C ASP A 41 0.38 -3.59 -2.37
N ASP A 42 1.64 -3.90 -2.07
CA ASP A 42 2.24 -3.76 -0.73
C ASP A 42 3.16 -2.51 -0.69
N PRO A 43 2.87 -1.52 0.16
CA PRO A 43 3.69 -0.30 0.27
C PRO A 43 5.10 -0.55 0.83
N ARG A 44 5.37 -1.74 1.38
CA ARG A 44 6.69 -2.13 1.89
C ARG A 44 7.62 -2.68 0.80
N ARG A 45 7.09 -3.02 -0.37
CA ARG A 45 7.87 -3.46 -1.54
C ARG A 45 8.45 -2.27 -2.28
N LEU A 46 9.39 -2.55 -3.19
CA LEU A 46 9.94 -1.51 -4.06
C LEU A 46 8.82 -0.90 -4.91
N LEU A 47 8.88 0.41 -5.16
CA LEU A 47 7.88 1.11 -5.98
C LEU A 47 7.84 0.62 -7.44
N SER A 48 8.91 -0.02 -7.91
CA SER A 48 8.93 -0.70 -9.21
C SER A 48 8.13 -2.01 -9.24
N GLU A 49 7.74 -2.51 -8.07
CA GLU A 49 7.10 -3.82 -7.86
C GLU A 49 5.69 -3.68 -7.24
N ASN A 50 5.15 -2.45 -7.16
CA ASN A 50 3.81 -2.18 -6.67
C ASN A 50 3.13 -1.03 -7.45
N GLY A 51 1.84 -0.84 -7.21
CA GLY A 51 1.00 0.19 -7.83
C GLY A 51 1.09 1.59 -7.21
N PHE A 52 1.93 1.78 -6.19
CA PHE A 52 2.06 3.08 -5.51
C PHE A 52 2.93 4.05 -6.31
N ARG A 53 2.65 5.35 -6.13
CA ARG A 53 3.43 6.44 -6.69
C ARG A 53 4.01 7.29 -5.57
N GLN A 54 5.23 7.77 -5.77
CA GLN A 54 5.86 8.67 -4.83
C GLN A 54 5.37 10.11 -5.05
N ALA A 55 4.78 10.71 -4.02
CA ALA A 55 4.39 12.12 -4.00
C ALA A 55 5.50 13.02 -3.40
N GLY A 56 6.35 12.46 -2.54
CA GLY A 56 7.40 13.22 -1.87
C GLY A 56 8.33 12.35 -1.04
N ARG A 57 9.10 12.98 -0.16
CA ARG A 57 9.97 12.28 0.79
C ARG A 57 10.11 13.07 2.09
N ILE A 58 10.31 12.36 3.19
CA ILE A 58 10.75 12.91 4.46
C ILE A 58 12.25 12.60 4.58
N GLY A 59 13.07 13.64 4.73
CA GLY A 59 14.52 13.46 4.80
C GLY A 59 14.93 12.68 6.04
N ARG A 60 15.96 11.83 5.93
CA ARG A 60 16.49 11.02 7.04
C ARG A 60 16.78 11.85 8.29
N GLU A 61 17.35 13.04 8.13
CA GLU A 61 17.66 13.95 9.26
C GLU A 61 16.40 14.44 9.97
N GLN A 62 15.33 14.71 9.21
CA GLN A 62 14.06 15.09 9.77
C GLN A 62 13.43 13.94 10.56
N VAL A 63 13.53 12.69 10.05
CA VAL A 63 13.08 11.49 10.75
C VAL A 63 13.89 11.27 12.04
N ALA A 64 15.23 11.36 11.96
CA ALA A 64 16.12 11.21 13.10
C ALA A 64 15.79 12.21 14.22
N ARG A 65 15.58 13.48 13.84
CA ARG A 65 15.16 14.53 14.79
C ARG A 65 13.80 14.20 15.41
N ALA A 66 12.82 13.79 14.61
CA ALA A 66 11.49 13.44 15.12
C ALA A 66 11.52 12.24 16.09
N PHE A 67 12.37 11.24 15.83
CA PHE A 67 12.57 10.11 16.73
C PHE A 67 13.26 10.53 18.03
N ALA A 68 14.23 11.44 17.97
CA ALA A 68 14.93 11.96 19.14
C ALA A 68 14.00 12.71 20.12
N GLU A 69 12.93 13.34 19.61
CA GLU A 69 11.91 13.99 20.45
C GLU A 69 11.14 12.98 21.32
N LEU A 70 11.05 11.71 20.90
CA LEU A 70 10.44 10.63 21.69
C LEU A 70 11.45 10.03 22.68
N ASP A 71 12.63 9.67 22.17
CA ASP A 71 13.77 9.22 22.96
C ASP A 71 15.05 9.43 22.13
N PRO A 72 16.08 10.13 22.66
CA PRO A 72 17.34 10.35 21.96
C PRO A 72 18.00 9.08 21.38
N ALA A 73 17.81 7.92 22.01
CA ALA A 73 18.35 6.65 21.53
C ALA A 73 17.73 6.19 20.20
N LEU A 74 16.52 6.66 19.87
CA LEU A 74 15.79 6.26 18.66
C LEU A 74 16.26 7.00 17.41
N ALA A 75 17.04 8.09 17.54
CA ALA A 75 17.54 8.86 16.40
C ALA A 75 18.31 7.99 15.39
N GLY A 76 18.99 6.94 15.88
CA GLY A 76 19.75 5.99 15.05
C GLY A 76 18.90 5.05 14.19
N LEU A 77 17.59 4.93 14.46
CA LEU A 77 16.68 4.10 13.66
C LEU A 77 16.32 4.74 12.30
N ALA A 78 16.68 6.00 12.09
CA ALA A 78 16.50 6.68 10.80
C ALA A 78 17.61 6.29 9.82
N GLU A 79 17.41 5.18 9.12
CA GLU A 79 18.39 4.61 8.18
C GLU A 79 18.46 5.35 6.83
N ALA A 80 17.32 5.86 6.33
CA ALA A 80 17.21 6.47 5.02
C ALA A 80 16.10 7.53 4.95
N ASP A 81 16.01 8.22 3.81
CA ASP A 81 14.84 9.03 3.47
C ASP A 81 13.60 8.14 3.38
N VAL A 82 12.47 8.60 3.93
CA VAL A 82 11.20 7.87 3.91
C VAL A 82 10.33 8.39 2.77
N PRO A 83 9.91 7.54 1.81
CA PRO A 83 9.06 7.98 0.72
C PRO A 83 7.65 8.28 1.22
N VAL A 84 7.05 9.36 0.74
CA VAL A 84 5.61 9.62 0.87
C VAL A 84 4.95 9.09 -0.39
N ILE A 85 4.05 8.12 -0.23
CA ILE A 85 3.45 7.38 -1.34
C ILE A 85 1.94 7.51 -1.34
N HIS A 86 1.34 7.42 -2.52
CA HIS A 86 -0.09 7.37 -2.70
C HIS A 86 -0.45 6.31 -3.75
N HIS A 87 -1.64 5.72 -3.63
CA HIS A 87 -2.14 4.78 -4.62
C HIS A 87 -3.09 5.52 -5.58
N PRO A 88 -2.93 5.44 -6.91
CA PRO A 88 -3.80 6.16 -7.84
C PRO A 88 -5.29 5.79 -7.76
N LEU A 89 -5.60 4.62 -7.19
CA LEU A 89 -6.98 4.14 -6.97
C LEU A 89 -7.54 4.52 -5.60
N LEU A 90 -6.74 5.10 -4.70
CA LEU A 90 -7.19 5.57 -3.39
C LEU A 90 -7.20 7.10 -3.38
N PRO A 91 -8.30 7.75 -2.96
CA PRO A 91 -8.39 9.21 -2.89
C PRO A 91 -7.44 9.83 -1.86
#